data_AF-A0A3N5GCI4-F1
#
_entry.id   AF-A0A3N5GCI4-F1
#
_cell.length_a   1.000
_cell.length_b   1.000
_cell.length_c   1.000
_cell.angle_alpha   90.00
_cell.angle_beta   90.00
_cell.angle_gamma   90.00
#
_symmetry.space_group_name_H-M   'P 1'
#
loop_
_entity.id
_entity.type
_entity.pdbx_description
1 polymer ?
#
loop_
_entity_poly.entity_id
_entity_poly.type
_entity_poly.pdbx_seq_one_letter_code
_entity_poly.pdbx_strand_id
1 'polypeptide(L)'
;MPAPQRIVRTVFLSSTARDLGPHRDAVAQAIAALDGFHLVRMEDFGARDWQADDFCRARVAECDVFLGLIGHLHGSSPEGREASFTEREYDAAVEAGIPRLLFLLSDDFPMPSSLREPDEKWQRQQRFRERISKDRIIATFDGSASLATLVVTALRNLERESLPASEGTVSTGVAVASSALHRAYLSRLYREAASLSLLGIDPATRDGDSGLSLDAVYTALLTLTPRAGRLQPGAPEERERPLSALEQLNRHPHLVLLGDPGSGKSTFVNFVALCLAGEILGPPAAGLDLLRSPLPDDEGDDEKEPQPWDHGPLLPVRVVLRDFAAQGLPPVGKPARARHLWDFIAGTLTEASLAGCADYLYKHLQETGGLILLDGLDEVPEAEDRREQIRDAVMDFVKSFGRCRVLLTSRTYAYQNQGWKL
;
A
#
# COMPACT_ATOMS: atom_id res chain seq x y z
N MET A 1 -30.60 10.78 -31.72
CA MET A 1 -30.55 11.38 -30.37
C MET A 1 -29.49 10.63 -29.58
N PRO A 2 -28.48 11.31 -29.01
CA PRO A 2 -27.55 10.65 -28.10
C PRO A 2 -28.34 10.13 -26.89
N ALA A 3 -28.05 8.91 -26.44
CA ALA A 3 -28.67 8.32 -25.26
C ALA A 3 -28.41 9.21 -24.02
N PRO A 4 -29.38 9.36 -23.11
CA PRO A 4 -29.19 10.15 -21.90
C PRO A 4 -28.01 9.62 -21.09
N GLN A 5 -27.15 10.53 -20.64
CA GLN A 5 -25.98 10.25 -19.80
C GLN A 5 -26.45 9.62 -18.48
N ARG A 6 -26.08 8.37 -18.21
CA ARG A 6 -26.37 7.69 -16.94
C ARG A 6 -25.33 8.13 -15.91
N ILE A 7 -25.66 9.17 -15.15
CA ILE A 7 -24.89 9.54 -13.95
C ILE A 7 -25.20 8.46 -12.91
N VAL A 8 -24.17 7.77 -12.42
CA VAL A 8 -24.33 6.75 -11.36
C VAL A 8 -24.82 7.47 -10.10
N ARG A 9 -26.08 7.28 -9.74
CA ARG A 9 -26.67 7.89 -8.54
C ARG A 9 -27.35 6.88 -7.66
N THR A 10 -27.73 5.72 -8.18
CA THR A 10 -28.48 4.72 -7.43
C THR A 10 -27.70 3.42 -7.29
N VAL A 11 -27.43 3.01 -6.06
CA VAL A 11 -26.65 1.81 -5.71
C VAL A 11 -27.57 0.80 -5.06
N PHE A 12 -27.76 -0.36 -5.67
CA PHE A 12 -28.47 -1.46 -5.03
C PHE A 12 -27.51 -2.29 -4.17
N LEU A 13 -27.71 -2.33 -2.85
CA LEU A 13 -26.89 -3.11 -1.93
C LEU A 13 -27.54 -4.46 -1.60
N SER A 14 -26.90 -5.53 -2.09
CA SER A 14 -27.24 -6.92 -1.79
C SER A 14 -26.16 -7.57 -0.93
N SER A 15 -26.57 -8.44 0.00
CA SER A 15 -25.65 -9.15 0.89
C SER A 15 -26.21 -10.46 1.41
N THR A 16 -25.35 -11.43 1.71
CA THR A 16 -25.74 -12.63 2.46
C THR A 16 -26.11 -12.25 3.90
N ALA A 17 -27.37 -12.49 4.29
CA ALA A 17 -28.05 -11.68 5.31
C ALA A 17 -27.83 -12.10 6.79
N ARG A 18 -26.72 -12.76 7.16
CA ARG A 18 -26.47 -13.14 8.58
C ARG A 18 -25.04 -12.99 9.06
N ASP A 19 -24.06 -13.16 8.18
CA ASP A 19 -22.63 -13.04 8.48
C ASP A 19 -22.12 -11.61 8.30
N LEU A 20 -22.87 -10.76 7.60
CA LEU A 20 -22.39 -9.45 7.14
C LEU A 20 -23.14 -8.24 7.72
N GLY A 21 -23.92 -8.38 8.79
CA GLY A 21 -24.69 -7.27 9.38
C GLY A 21 -23.86 -6.00 9.63
N PRO A 22 -22.79 -6.05 10.45
CA PRO A 22 -21.92 -4.89 10.71
C PRO A 22 -21.23 -4.34 9.45
N HIS A 23 -20.87 -5.22 8.52
CA HIS A 23 -20.26 -4.86 7.25
C HIS A 23 -21.21 -4.05 6.37
N ARG A 24 -22.47 -4.47 6.35
CA ARG A 24 -23.55 -3.83 5.60
C ARG A 24 -23.88 -2.44 6.13
N ASP A 25 -23.90 -2.28 7.46
CA ASP A 25 -24.11 -0.98 8.09
C ASP A 25 -22.96 -0.02 7.82
N ALA A 26 -21.71 -0.49 7.90
CA ALA A 26 -20.54 0.32 7.55
C ALA A 26 -20.57 0.77 6.08
N VAL A 27 -20.94 -0.13 5.16
CA VAL A 27 -21.12 0.21 3.75
C VAL A 27 -22.24 1.21 3.55
N ALA A 28 -23.38 1.04 4.23
CA ALA A 28 -24.50 1.95 4.14
C ALA A 28 -24.14 3.37 4.62
N GLN A 29 -23.44 3.47 5.74
CA GLN A 29 -22.93 4.75 6.27
C GLN A 29 -21.94 5.41 5.31
N ALA A 30 -21.02 4.63 4.74
CA ALA A 30 -20.02 5.13 3.82
C ALA A 30 -20.66 5.68 2.53
N ILE A 31 -21.65 4.99 1.96
CA ILE A 31 -22.35 5.45 0.76
C ILE A 31 -23.21 6.68 1.07
N ALA A 32 -23.88 6.72 2.22
CA ALA A 32 -24.68 7.87 2.64
C ALA A 32 -23.83 9.14 2.85
N ALA A 33 -22.55 8.99 3.18
CA ALA A 33 -21.60 10.10 3.31
C ALA A 33 -21.09 10.63 1.95
N LEU A 34 -21.43 10.00 0.82
CA LEU A 34 -21.06 10.47 -0.51
C LEU A 34 -22.18 11.34 -1.10
N ASP A 35 -21.83 12.58 -1.45
CA ASP A 35 -22.74 13.46 -2.18
C ASP A 35 -23.17 12.84 -3.52
N GLY A 36 -24.47 12.86 -3.79
CA GLY A 36 -25.04 12.45 -5.08
C GLY A 36 -25.39 10.96 -5.21
N PHE A 37 -25.07 10.13 -4.20
CA PHE A 37 -25.44 8.72 -4.17
C PHE A 37 -26.71 8.47 -3.36
N HIS A 38 -27.51 7.52 -3.83
CA HIS A 38 -28.72 7.03 -3.20
C HIS A 38 -28.61 5.51 -3.05
N LEU A 39 -28.58 5.06 -1.81
CA LEU A 39 -28.53 3.64 -1.48
C LEU A 39 -29.94 3.04 -1.52
N VAL A 40 -30.08 1.95 -2.25
CA VAL A 40 -31.30 1.14 -2.33
C VAL A 40 -31.03 -0.20 -1.67
N ARG A 41 -31.82 -0.54 -0.66
CA ARG A 41 -31.67 -1.79 0.10
C ARG A 41 -33.02 -2.23 0.65
N MET A 42 -33.16 -3.54 0.87
CA MET A 42 -34.44 -4.18 1.20
C MET A 42 -35.14 -3.60 2.44
N GLU A 43 -34.37 -3.17 3.45
CA GLU A 43 -34.88 -2.67 4.73
C GLU A 43 -35.64 -1.36 4.57
N ASP A 44 -35.35 -0.60 3.52
CA ASP A 44 -35.94 0.73 3.30
C ASP A 44 -37.24 0.63 2.45
N PHE A 45 -37.67 -0.58 2.05
CA PHE A 45 -38.81 -0.74 1.14
C PHE A 45 -40.17 -0.58 1.82
N GLY A 46 -40.28 -0.89 3.12
CA GLY A 46 -41.54 -0.85 3.86
C GLY A 46 -42.57 -1.91 3.39
N ALA A 47 -43.76 -1.90 4.00
CA ALA A 47 -44.82 -2.85 3.68
C ALA A 47 -45.48 -2.55 2.32
N ARG A 48 -45.56 -3.56 1.44
CA ARG A 48 -46.11 -3.44 0.08
C ARG A 48 -46.77 -4.75 -0.37
N ASP A 49 -47.71 -4.65 -1.31
CA ASP A 49 -48.40 -5.81 -1.94
C ASP A 49 -47.58 -6.39 -3.11
N TRP A 50 -46.38 -6.88 -2.81
CA TRP A 50 -45.44 -7.46 -3.77
C TRP A 50 -44.72 -8.67 -3.15
N GLN A 51 -44.35 -9.65 -3.97
CA GLN A 51 -43.40 -10.68 -3.55
C GLN A 51 -41.99 -10.09 -3.44
N ALA A 52 -41.32 -10.38 -2.34
CA ALA A 52 -40.01 -9.81 -2.01
C ALA A 52 -38.95 -10.04 -3.10
N ASP A 53 -38.88 -11.27 -3.63
CA ASP A 53 -37.94 -11.66 -4.70
C ASP A 53 -38.18 -10.84 -5.98
N ASP A 54 -39.43 -10.75 -6.41
CA ASP A 54 -39.80 -10.04 -7.65
C ASP A 54 -39.56 -8.53 -7.53
N PHE A 55 -39.86 -7.95 -6.37
CA PHE A 55 -39.63 -6.53 -6.12
C PHE A 55 -38.14 -6.19 -6.06
N CYS A 56 -37.32 -7.00 -5.39
CA CYS A 56 -35.87 -6.79 -5.34
C CYS A 56 -35.25 -6.82 -6.74
N ARG A 57 -35.58 -7.82 -7.57
CA ARG A 57 -35.05 -7.90 -8.94
C ARG A 57 -35.48 -6.72 -9.81
N ALA A 58 -36.73 -6.26 -9.68
CA ALA A 58 -37.19 -5.06 -10.37
C ALA A 58 -36.39 -3.82 -9.94
N ARG A 59 -36.13 -3.67 -8.63
CA ARG A 59 -35.33 -2.57 -8.09
C ARG A 59 -33.87 -2.61 -8.52
N VAL A 60 -33.27 -3.80 -8.59
CA VAL A 60 -31.92 -3.97 -9.13
C VAL A 60 -31.84 -3.41 -10.54
N ALA A 61 -32.79 -3.78 -11.42
CA ALA A 61 -32.79 -3.33 -12.81
C ALA A 61 -33.01 -1.81 -12.99
N GLU A 62 -33.64 -1.16 -12.03
CA GLU A 62 -33.83 0.30 -11.99
C GLU A 62 -32.58 1.06 -11.52
N CYS A 63 -31.66 0.39 -10.82
CA CYS A 63 -30.46 1.02 -10.27
C CYS A 63 -29.35 1.20 -11.32
N ASP A 64 -28.43 2.11 -11.05
CA ASP A 64 -27.27 2.38 -11.92
C ASP A 64 -26.13 1.39 -11.67
N VAL A 65 -26.02 0.86 -10.46
CA VAL A 65 -24.99 -0.12 -10.09
C VAL A 65 -25.52 -1.11 -9.06
N PHE A 66 -25.12 -2.37 -9.23
CA PHE A 66 -25.30 -3.43 -8.25
C PHE A 66 -24.06 -3.55 -7.38
N LEU A 67 -24.24 -3.56 -6.05
CA LEU A 67 -23.21 -3.75 -5.05
C LEU A 67 -23.49 -5.04 -4.27
N GLY A 68 -22.66 -6.06 -4.46
CA GLY A 68 -22.83 -7.38 -3.85
C GLY A 68 -21.78 -7.67 -2.78
N LEU A 69 -22.21 -7.88 -1.53
CA LEU A 69 -21.37 -8.35 -0.43
C LEU A 69 -21.58 -9.85 -0.21
N ILE A 70 -20.60 -10.67 -0.56
CA ILE A 70 -20.75 -12.13 -0.62
C ILE A 70 -19.95 -12.78 0.50
N GLY A 71 -20.69 -13.28 1.50
CA GLY A 71 -20.14 -14.00 2.65
C GLY A 71 -20.00 -15.50 2.42
N HIS A 72 -19.83 -16.23 3.53
CA HIS A 72 -19.71 -17.69 3.58
C HIS A 72 -21.05 -18.41 3.71
N LEU A 73 -22.09 -17.69 4.11
CA LEU A 73 -23.45 -18.22 4.23
C LEU A 73 -24.23 -18.03 2.93
N HIS A 74 -25.05 -19.02 2.57
CA HIS A 74 -25.95 -18.96 1.42
C HIS A 74 -27.16 -18.07 1.68
N GLY A 75 -27.69 -18.09 2.91
CA GLY A 75 -28.88 -17.34 3.29
C GLY A 75 -30.19 -18.01 2.86
N SER A 76 -31.23 -17.20 2.67
CA SER A 76 -32.57 -17.65 2.28
C SER A 76 -32.74 -17.71 0.76
N SER A 77 -33.62 -18.61 0.32
CA SER A 77 -34.03 -18.77 -1.07
C SER A 77 -35.55 -18.60 -1.16
N PRO A 78 -36.09 -18.07 -2.28
CA PRO A 78 -37.53 -18.07 -2.53
C PRO A 78 -38.12 -19.48 -2.54
N GLU A 79 -39.41 -19.58 -2.27
CA GLU A 79 -40.10 -20.87 -2.23
C GLU A 79 -40.00 -21.62 -3.58
N GLY A 80 -39.60 -22.90 -3.53
CA GLY A 80 -39.43 -23.74 -4.72
C GLY A 80 -38.23 -23.38 -5.60
N ARG A 81 -37.24 -22.62 -5.09
CA ARG A 81 -36.02 -22.23 -5.81
C ARG A 81 -34.76 -22.64 -5.03
N GLU A 82 -33.73 -23.02 -5.77
CA GLU A 82 -32.42 -23.37 -5.17
C GLU A 82 -31.55 -22.14 -4.91
N ALA A 83 -31.54 -21.16 -5.83
CA ALA A 83 -30.73 -19.94 -5.74
C ALA A 83 -31.22 -19.02 -4.61
N SER A 84 -30.28 -18.41 -3.89
CA SER A 84 -30.58 -17.46 -2.81
C SER A 84 -31.12 -16.14 -3.35
N PHE A 85 -31.74 -15.32 -2.48
CA PHE A 85 -32.15 -13.96 -2.87
C PHE A 85 -30.97 -13.15 -3.43
N THR A 86 -29.81 -13.17 -2.77
CA THR A 86 -28.59 -12.48 -3.22
C THR A 86 -28.12 -12.96 -4.59
N GLU A 87 -28.16 -14.27 -4.84
CA GLU A 87 -27.79 -14.84 -6.15
C GLU A 87 -28.75 -14.40 -7.25
N ARG A 88 -30.05 -14.34 -6.96
CA ARG A 88 -31.08 -13.91 -7.92
C ARG A 88 -31.02 -12.41 -8.19
N GLU A 89 -30.69 -11.60 -7.19
CA GLU A 89 -30.43 -10.17 -7.36
C GLU A 89 -29.18 -9.93 -8.22
N TYR A 90 -28.12 -10.73 -8.03
CA TYR A 90 -26.95 -10.72 -8.90
C TYR A 90 -27.31 -11.11 -10.34
N ASP A 91 -28.08 -12.18 -10.54
CA ASP A 91 -28.52 -12.63 -11.87
C ASP A 91 -29.39 -11.55 -12.53
N ALA A 92 -30.28 -10.87 -11.79
CA ALA A 92 -31.04 -9.73 -12.30
C ALA A 92 -30.15 -8.57 -12.75
N ALA A 93 -29.07 -8.27 -12.01
CA ALA A 93 -28.09 -7.27 -12.43
C ALA A 93 -27.32 -7.69 -13.69
N VAL A 94 -27.07 -9.00 -13.86
CA VAL A 94 -26.48 -9.56 -15.09
C VAL A 94 -27.41 -9.35 -16.27
N GLU A 95 -28.67 -9.73 -16.13
CA GLU A 95 -29.71 -9.61 -17.16
C GLU A 95 -29.97 -8.15 -17.55
N ALA A 96 -29.98 -7.23 -16.58
CA ALA A 96 -30.18 -5.80 -16.81
C ALA A 96 -28.94 -5.11 -17.42
N GLY A 97 -27.80 -5.80 -17.50
CA GLY A 97 -26.56 -5.25 -18.07
C GLY A 97 -25.94 -4.13 -17.23
N ILE A 98 -26.32 -4.00 -15.96
CA ILE A 98 -25.78 -2.95 -15.10
C ILE A 98 -24.39 -3.34 -14.53
N PRO A 99 -23.53 -2.34 -14.26
CA PRO A 99 -22.28 -2.56 -13.53
C PRO A 99 -22.52 -3.28 -12.21
N ARG A 100 -21.61 -4.19 -11.86
CA ARG A 100 -21.64 -5.01 -10.65
C ARG A 100 -20.32 -4.88 -9.92
N LEU A 101 -20.35 -4.33 -8.71
CA LEU A 101 -19.21 -4.24 -7.79
C LEU A 101 -19.37 -5.36 -6.76
N LEU A 102 -18.43 -6.31 -6.74
CA LEU A 102 -18.52 -7.51 -5.92
C LEU A 102 -17.39 -7.54 -4.89
N PHE A 103 -17.77 -7.81 -3.64
CA PHE A 103 -16.86 -7.89 -2.49
C PHE A 103 -17.05 -9.24 -1.82
N LEU A 104 -15.98 -10.02 -1.72
CA LEU A 104 -16.01 -11.37 -1.14
C LEU A 104 -15.36 -11.37 0.24
N LEU A 105 -16.04 -11.94 1.22
CA LEU A 105 -15.45 -12.19 2.53
C LEU A 105 -14.31 -13.20 2.38
N SER A 106 -13.16 -12.93 3.00
CA SER A 106 -11.97 -13.79 2.94
C SER A 106 -12.27 -15.21 3.43
N ASP A 107 -11.66 -16.22 2.79
CA ASP A 107 -11.79 -17.62 3.19
C ASP A 107 -11.18 -17.89 4.59
N ASP A 108 -10.23 -17.05 5.02
CA ASP A 108 -9.61 -17.11 6.34
C ASP A 108 -10.43 -16.41 7.45
N PHE A 109 -11.60 -15.84 7.12
CA PHE A 109 -12.39 -15.11 8.10
C PHE A 109 -12.97 -16.05 9.17
N PRO A 110 -12.73 -15.80 10.47
CA PRO A 110 -13.20 -16.66 11.54
C PRO A 110 -14.73 -16.59 11.68
N MET A 111 -15.40 -17.69 11.30
CA MET A 111 -16.86 -17.79 11.41
C MET A 111 -17.28 -18.29 12.81
N PRO A 112 -18.22 -17.61 13.50
CA PRO A 112 -18.80 -18.09 14.74
C PRO A 112 -19.44 -19.47 14.55
N SER A 113 -19.19 -20.41 15.46
CA SER A 113 -19.76 -21.77 15.39
C SER A 113 -21.29 -21.80 15.46
N SER A 114 -21.91 -20.74 15.96
CA SER A 114 -23.36 -20.52 15.99
C SER A 114 -23.96 -20.22 14.60
N LEU A 115 -23.13 -19.79 13.64
CA LEU A 115 -23.52 -19.49 12.27
C LEU A 115 -23.12 -20.65 11.35
N ARG A 116 -23.88 -21.75 11.43
CA ARG A 116 -23.70 -22.92 10.55
C ARG A 116 -24.98 -23.18 9.75
N GLU A 117 -24.82 -23.34 8.44
CA GLU A 117 -25.88 -23.79 7.54
C GLU A 117 -25.70 -25.27 7.16
N PRO A 118 -26.77 -25.95 6.72
CA PRO A 118 -26.67 -27.31 6.19
C PRO A 118 -25.66 -27.40 5.03
N ASP A 119 -24.99 -28.55 4.91
CA ASP A 119 -23.92 -28.76 3.93
C ASP A 119 -24.37 -28.47 2.48
N GLU A 120 -25.62 -28.76 2.14
CA GLU A 120 -26.20 -28.46 0.82
C GLU A 120 -26.19 -26.96 0.50
N LYS A 121 -26.51 -26.11 1.48
CA LYS A 121 -26.46 -24.64 1.33
C LYS A 121 -25.03 -24.15 1.23
N TRP A 122 -24.14 -24.71 2.05
CA TRP A 122 -22.72 -24.39 1.95
C TRP A 122 -22.15 -24.71 0.56
N GLN A 123 -22.46 -25.89 0.01
CA GLN A 123 -22.05 -26.26 -1.35
C GLN A 123 -22.64 -25.34 -2.44
N ARG A 124 -23.88 -24.89 -2.28
CA ARG A 124 -24.49 -23.88 -3.17
C ARG A 124 -23.76 -22.55 -3.08
N GLN A 125 -23.42 -22.11 -1.87
CA GLN A 125 -22.68 -20.87 -1.66
C GLN A 125 -21.27 -20.93 -2.25
N GLN A 126 -20.55 -22.04 -2.09
CA GLN A 126 -19.23 -22.20 -2.72
C GLN A 126 -19.33 -22.15 -4.25
N ARG A 127 -20.32 -22.83 -4.84
CA ARG A 127 -20.57 -22.73 -6.30
C ARG A 127 -20.83 -21.30 -6.74
N PHE A 128 -21.59 -20.52 -5.97
CA PHE A 128 -21.84 -19.12 -6.28
C PHE A 128 -20.57 -18.26 -6.16
N ARG A 129 -19.79 -18.42 -5.08
CA ARG A 129 -18.50 -17.74 -4.84
C ARG A 129 -17.46 -18.05 -5.93
N GLU A 130 -17.39 -19.29 -6.39
CA GLU A 130 -16.54 -19.70 -7.52
C GLU A 130 -17.01 -19.09 -8.84
N ARG A 131 -18.34 -19.08 -9.08
CA ARG A 131 -18.95 -18.53 -10.31
C ARG A 131 -18.59 -17.06 -10.46
N ILE A 132 -18.76 -16.25 -9.42
CA ILE A 132 -18.46 -14.82 -9.49
C ILE A 132 -16.96 -14.54 -9.66
N SER A 133 -16.09 -15.37 -9.05
CA SER A 133 -14.63 -15.19 -9.06
C SER A 133 -13.95 -15.46 -10.41
N LYS A 134 -14.57 -16.24 -11.30
CA LYS A 134 -13.97 -16.58 -12.61
C LYS A 134 -14.09 -15.46 -13.64
N ASP A 135 -15.12 -14.64 -13.53
CA ASP A 135 -15.55 -13.78 -14.64
C ASP A 135 -15.22 -12.29 -14.43
N ARG A 136 -14.77 -11.87 -13.23
CA ARG A 136 -14.62 -10.45 -12.86
C ARG A 136 -13.47 -10.18 -11.89
N ILE A 137 -13.01 -8.93 -11.88
CA ILE A 137 -12.16 -8.39 -10.83
C ILE A 137 -13.00 -8.25 -9.56
N ILE A 138 -12.55 -8.89 -8.48
CA ILE A 138 -13.23 -8.91 -7.18
C ILE A 138 -12.29 -8.36 -6.12
N ALA A 139 -12.85 -7.62 -5.16
CA ALA A 139 -12.13 -7.23 -3.95
C ALA A 139 -12.48 -8.19 -2.81
N THR A 140 -11.46 -8.67 -2.08
CA THR A 140 -11.65 -9.45 -0.86
C THR A 140 -11.60 -8.56 0.38
N PHE A 141 -12.33 -8.91 1.43
CA PHE A 141 -12.32 -8.18 2.70
C PHE A 141 -12.38 -9.10 3.92
N ASP A 142 -11.84 -8.60 5.03
CA ASP A 142 -11.70 -9.29 6.32
C ASP A 142 -12.36 -8.53 7.48
N GLY A 143 -12.86 -7.29 7.24
CA GLY A 143 -13.49 -6.47 8.25
C GLY A 143 -14.36 -5.34 7.67
N SER A 144 -15.16 -4.71 8.53
CA SER A 144 -16.13 -3.69 8.13
C SER A 144 -15.50 -2.35 7.71
N ALA A 145 -14.42 -1.93 8.37
CA ALA A 145 -13.71 -0.68 8.06
C ALA A 145 -12.93 -0.76 6.73
N SER A 146 -12.27 -1.90 6.48
CA SER A 146 -11.59 -2.17 5.20
C SER A 146 -12.61 -2.20 4.06
N LEU A 147 -13.76 -2.86 4.26
CA LEU A 147 -14.85 -2.92 3.28
C LEU A 147 -15.41 -1.55 2.90
N ALA A 148 -15.70 -0.66 3.87
CA ALA A 148 -16.24 0.67 3.58
C ALA A 148 -15.33 1.48 2.64
N THR A 149 -14.01 1.43 2.89
CA THR A 149 -13.00 2.10 2.07
C THR A 149 -12.97 1.52 0.64
N LEU A 150 -13.04 0.20 0.52
CA LEU A 150 -13.06 -0.50 -0.75
C LEU A 150 -14.31 -0.16 -1.58
N VAL A 151 -15.48 -0.08 -0.95
CA VAL A 151 -16.74 0.28 -1.62
C VAL A 151 -16.73 1.71 -2.12
N VAL A 152 -16.33 2.67 -1.29
CA VAL A 152 -16.22 4.09 -1.70
C VAL A 152 -15.27 4.24 -2.89
N THR A 153 -14.12 3.56 -2.84
CA THR A 153 -13.15 3.55 -3.93
C THR A 153 -13.75 3.00 -5.22
N ALA A 154 -14.47 1.88 -5.14
CA ALA A 154 -15.07 1.23 -6.30
C ALA A 154 -16.19 2.08 -6.95
N LEU A 155 -17.03 2.73 -6.13
CA LEU A 155 -18.08 3.63 -6.63
C LEU A 155 -17.50 4.86 -7.33
N ARG A 156 -16.44 5.46 -6.78
CA ARG A 156 -15.74 6.59 -7.41
C ARG A 156 -15.04 6.19 -8.72
N ASN A 157 -14.49 4.98 -8.79
CA ASN A 157 -13.93 4.47 -10.04
C ASN A 157 -15.01 4.31 -11.11
N LEU A 158 -16.18 3.76 -10.74
CA LEU A 158 -17.29 3.56 -11.67
C LEU A 158 -17.90 4.89 -12.17
N GLU A 159 -18.03 5.90 -11.30
CA GLU A 159 -18.45 7.25 -11.71
C GLU A 159 -17.52 7.83 -12.79
N ARG A 160 -16.20 7.62 -12.63
CA ARG A 160 -15.20 8.11 -13.59
C ARG A 160 -15.27 7.40 -14.93
N GLU A 161 -15.59 6.11 -14.92
CA GLU A 161 -15.81 5.32 -16.15
C GLU A 161 -17.10 5.72 -16.88
N SER A 162 -18.10 6.24 -16.16
CA SER A 162 -19.43 6.57 -16.69
C SER A 162 -19.53 7.99 -17.27
N LEU A 163 -18.52 8.85 -17.07
CA LEU A 163 -18.45 10.20 -17.66
C LEU A 163 -17.98 10.13 -19.12
N PRO A 164 -18.67 10.78 -20.09
CA PRO A 164 -18.20 10.81 -21.46
C PRO A 164 -16.87 11.55 -21.56
N ALA A 165 -15.92 10.94 -22.26
CA ALA A 165 -14.70 11.60 -22.68
C ALA A 165 -15.07 12.83 -23.52
N SER A 166 -14.99 14.04 -22.96
CA SER A 166 -14.93 15.24 -23.79
C SER A 166 -13.64 15.16 -24.59
N GLU A 167 -13.76 15.21 -25.92
CA GLU A 167 -12.65 15.18 -26.87
C GLU A 167 -11.54 16.15 -26.43
N GLY A 168 -10.40 15.58 -26.04
CA GLY A 168 -9.24 16.34 -25.58
C GLY A 168 -8.29 15.51 -24.72
N THR A 169 -7.35 14.83 -25.37
CA THR A 169 -6.08 14.29 -24.82
C THR A 169 -6.10 12.86 -24.25
N VAL A 170 -5.46 11.94 -24.99
CA VAL A 170 -5.29 10.49 -24.74
C VAL A 170 -4.28 10.20 -23.59
N SER A 171 -4.35 10.91 -22.45
CA SER A 171 -3.31 10.83 -21.40
C SER A 171 -3.77 10.35 -20.02
N THR A 172 -5.08 10.16 -19.76
CA THR A 172 -5.60 10.04 -18.37
C THR A 172 -5.88 8.61 -17.89
N GLY A 173 -6.24 7.65 -18.75
CA GLY A 173 -6.57 6.28 -18.33
C GLY A 173 -5.38 5.51 -17.72
N VAL A 174 -4.19 5.65 -18.30
CA VAL A 174 -2.94 5.09 -17.75
C VAL A 174 -2.59 5.76 -16.42
N ALA A 175 -2.82 7.07 -16.28
CA ALA A 175 -2.48 7.84 -15.08
C ALA A 175 -3.32 7.45 -13.85
N VAL A 176 -4.57 7.01 -14.03
CA VAL A 176 -5.46 6.63 -12.91
C VAL A 176 -5.14 5.23 -12.38
N ALA A 177 -4.94 4.24 -13.24
CA ALA A 177 -4.48 2.91 -12.85
C ALA A 177 -3.08 2.98 -12.22
N SER A 178 -2.20 3.78 -12.82
CA SER A 178 -0.89 4.15 -12.27
C SER A 178 -1.01 4.78 -10.88
N SER A 179 -1.96 5.69 -10.66
CA SER A 179 -2.19 6.30 -9.34
C SER A 179 -2.72 5.32 -8.29
N ALA A 180 -3.56 4.34 -8.65
CA ALA A 180 -4.07 3.35 -7.71
C ALA A 180 -2.98 2.34 -7.30
N LEU A 181 -2.22 1.83 -8.26
CA LEU A 181 -1.05 0.96 -8.02
C LEU A 181 0.01 1.69 -7.18
N HIS A 182 0.26 2.96 -7.49
CA HIS A 182 1.15 3.83 -6.73
C HIS A 182 0.70 3.95 -5.26
N ARG A 183 -0.58 4.26 -5.02
CA ARG A 183 -1.11 4.33 -3.64
C ARG A 183 -1.02 2.99 -2.92
N ALA A 184 -1.37 1.88 -3.57
CA ALA A 184 -1.32 0.55 -2.96
C ALA A 184 0.11 0.16 -2.53
N TYR A 185 1.09 0.44 -3.39
CA TYR A 185 2.50 0.27 -3.06
C TYR A 185 2.92 1.11 -1.85
N LEU A 186 2.61 2.41 -1.87
CA LEU A 186 2.99 3.33 -0.80
C LEU A 186 2.30 3.00 0.52
N SER A 187 1.03 2.59 0.53
CA SER A 187 0.32 2.18 1.75
C SER A 187 0.90 0.90 2.35
N ARG A 188 1.40 -0.02 1.52
CA ARG A 188 2.16 -1.18 2.01
C ARG A 188 3.48 -0.72 2.64
N LEU A 189 4.27 0.05 1.91
CA LEU A 189 5.58 0.52 2.38
C LEU A 189 5.46 1.35 3.67
N TYR A 190 4.45 2.23 3.76
CA TYR A 190 4.17 3.03 4.96
C TYR A 190 3.91 2.14 6.18
N ARG A 191 3.07 1.10 6.04
CA ARG A 191 2.79 0.16 7.13
C ARG A 191 4.02 -0.65 7.56
N GLU A 192 4.79 -1.12 6.58
CA GLU A 192 6.04 -1.85 6.86
C GLU A 192 7.05 -0.96 7.59
N ALA A 193 7.22 0.29 7.14
CA ALA A 193 8.15 1.25 7.73
C ALA A 193 7.71 1.75 9.11
N ALA A 194 6.40 1.86 9.35
CA ALA A 194 5.82 2.25 10.64
C ALA A 194 6.02 1.16 11.70
N SER A 195 6.13 -0.10 11.29
CA SER A 195 6.37 -1.21 12.21
C SER A 195 7.78 -1.12 12.80
N LEU A 196 7.88 -0.65 14.04
CA LEU A 196 9.11 -0.75 14.81
C LEU A 196 9.35 -2.24 15.09
N SER A 197 10.23 -2.86 14.30
CA SER A 197 10.86 -4.11 14.69
C SER A 197 11.77 -3.82 15.87
N LEU A 198 11.20 -3.84 17.09
CA LEU A 198 11.93 -3.93 18.36
C LEU A 198 12.59 -5.32 18.46
N LEU A 199 13.50 -5.60 17.54
CA LEU A 199 14.43 -6.72 17.62
C LEU A 199 15.47 -6.36 18.69
N GLY A 200 15.12 -6.64 19.94
CA GLY A 200 15.96 -6.36 21.11
C GLY A 200 15.24 -6.48 22.46
N ILE A 201 13.90 -6.57 22.48
CA ILE A 201 13.15 -6.77 23.73
C ILE A 201 12.73 -8.24 23.83
N ASP A 202 13.18 -8.87 24.92
CA ASP A 202 12.91 -10.26 25.29
C ASP A 202 11.39 -10.56 25.21
N PRO A 203 10.94 -11.60 24.48
CA PRO A 203 9.51 -11.89 24.28
C PRO A 203 8.70 -12.06 25.57
N ALA A 204 9.36 -12.25 26.71
CA ALA A 204 8.75 -12.38 28.04
C ALA A 204 8.18 -11.07 28.63
N THR A 205 8.33 -9.92 27.97
CA THR A 205 7.84 -8.61 28.47
C THR A 205 6.70 -7.99 27.65
N ARG A 206 6.10 -8.75 26.71
CA ARG A 206 4.92 -8.31 25.96
C ARG A 206 3.64 -8.49 26.77
N ASP A 207 3.41 -7.57 27.71
CA ASP A 207 2.07 -7.26 28.19
C ASP A 207 1.55 -6.03 27.43
N GLY A 208 0.46 -6.19 26.68
CA GLY A 208 -0.30 -5.07 26.09
C GLY A 208 0.10 -4.69 24.66
N ASP A 209 -0.93 -4.61 23.81
CA ASP A 209 -0.93 -4.25 22.38
C ASP A 209 -0.57 -2.78 22.11
N SER A 210 0.59 -2.33 22.59
CA SER A 210 1.11 -0.96 22.37
C SER A 210 2.33 -1.02 21.45
N GLY A 211 2.10 -1.31 20.17
CA GLY A 211 3.11 -1.09 19.14
C GLY A 211 3.47 0.40 19.10
N LEU A 212 4.68 0.76 19.55
CA LEU A 212 5.20 2.11 19.40
C LEU A 212 5.29 2.42 17.89
N SER A 213 4.67 3.51 17.45
CA SER A 213 4.71 3.95 16.06
C SER A 213 5.99 4.76 15.82
N LEU A 214 6.70 4.50 14.72
CA LEU A 214 8.00 5.13 14.44
C LEU A 214 7.90 6.66 14.36
N ASP A 215 6.79 7.20 13.86
CA ASP A 215 6.50 8.64 13.81
C ASP A 215 6.42 9.30 15.20
N ALA A 216 6.10 8.54 16.25
CA ALA A 216 5.95 9.06 17.60
C ALA A 216 7.25 9.02 18.44
N VAL A 217 8.29 8.31 17.98
CA VAL A 217 9.48 7.99 18.81
C VAL A 217 10.81 8.22 18.07
N TYR A 218 10.79 8.69 16.82
CA TYR A 218 12.04 8.84 16.07
C TYR A 218 12.92 9.98 16.62
N THR A 219 14.17 9.65 16.96
CA THR A 219 15.23 10.62 17.23
C THR A 219 16.21 10.63 16.04
N ALA A 220 16.56 11.84 15.58
CA ALA A 220 17.40 12.01 14.41
C ALA A 220 18.80 11.40 14.55
N LEU A 221 19.24 10.72 13.49
CA LEU A 221 20.56 10.10 13.44
C LEU A 221 21.63 11.12 13.01
N LEU A 222 22.65 11.32 13.85
CA LEU A 222 23.79 12.19 13.56
C LEU A 222 24.95 11.42 12.94
N THR A 223 25.70 12.06 12.03
CA THR A 223 26.88 11.48 11.38
C THR A 223 28.16 12.08 11.92
N LEU A 224 29.27 11.36 11.83
CA LEU A 224 30.58 11.85 12.29
C LEU A 224 31.22 12.88 11.32
N THR A 225 30.53 13.30 10.27
CA THR A 225 31.05 14.29 9.31
C THR A 225 30.75 15.70 9.81
N PRO A 226 31.77 16.55 10.04
CA PRO A 226 31.56 17.92 10.48
C PRO A 226 30.99 18.80 9.35
N ARG A 227 30.15 19.77 9.72
CA ARG A 227 29.69 20.83 8.80
C ARG A 227 30.86 21.77 8.48
N ALA A 228 31.33 21.77 7.23
CA ALA A 228 32.28 22.78 6.77
C ALA A 228 31.60 24.16 6.73
N GLY A 229 31.80 24.97 7.76
CA GLY A 229 31.30 26.36 7.82
C GLY A 229 31.98 27.22 6.76
N ARG A 230 31.21 28.10 6.10
CA ARG A 230 31.80 29.22 5.35
C ARG A 230 32.47 30.15 6.36
N LEU A 231 33.80 30.17 6.39
CA LEU A 231 34.57 31.16 7.15
C LEU A 231 34.23 32.58 6.64
N GLN A 232 33.29 33.25 7.31
CA GLN A 232 33.17 34.70 7.23
C GLN A 232 34.15 35.30 8.24
N PRO A 233 35.05 36.23 7.83
CA PRO A 233 35.98 36.86 8.77
C PRO A 233 35.18 37.70 9.78
N GLY A 234 35.10 37.23 11.04
CA GLY A 234 34.51 37.98 12.16
C GLY A 234 33.28 37.36 12.84
N ALA A 235 32.78 36.21 12.38
CA ALA A 235 31.76 35.46 13.12
C ALA A 235 32.39 34.62 14.25
N PRO A 236 31.74 34.47 15.42
CA PRO A 236 32.20 33.56 16.47
C PRO A 236 32.36 32.15 15.89
N GLU A 237 33.37 31.40 16.33
CA GLU A 237 33.63 30.02 15.91
C GLU A 237 32.36 29.16 16.07
N GLU A 238 31.60 28.96 14.99
CA GLU A 238 30.54 27.96 14.95
C GLU A 238 31.22 26.61 15.17
N ARG A 239 30.98 26.01 16.35
CA ARG A 239 31.43 24.65 16.67
C ARG A 239 31.09 23.73 15.50
N GLU A 240 32.05 22.92 15.06
CA GLU A 240 31.87 21.92 14.00
C GLU A 240 30.79 20.91 14.42
N ARG A 241 29.53 21.22 14.16
CA ARG A 241 28.41 20.32 14.47
C ARG A 241 28.38 19.16 13.48
N PRO A 242 28.19 17.92 13.95
CA PRO A 242 27.99 16.76 13.09
C PRO A 242 26.74 16.94 12.22
N LEU A 243 26.84 16.65 10.93
CA LEU A 243 25.69 16.70 10.02
C LEU A 243 24.73 15.56 10.33
N SER A 244 23.41 15.78 10.21
CA SER A 244 22.44 14.69 10.31
C SER A 244 22.52 13.75 9.11
N ALA A 245 22.05 12.52 9.28
CA ALA A 245 21.97 11.55 8.19
C ALA A 245 21.04 12.03 7.07
N LEU A 246 20.00 12.81 7.39
CA LEU A 246 19.13 13.44 6.41
C LEU A 246 19.84 14.53 5.62
N GLU A 247 20.62 15.38 6.29
CA GLU A 247 21.40 16.42 5.60
C GLU A 247 22.44 15.82 4.65
N GLN A 248 23.07 14.71 5.05
CA GLN A 248 23.97 13.97 4.16
C GLN A 248 23.24 13.38 2.95
N LEU A 249 22.05 12.80 3.18
CA LEU A 249 21.21 12.26 2.11
C LEU A 249 20.72 13.37 1.16
N ASN A 250 20.47 14.58 1.67
CA ASN A 250 20.11 15.74 0.86
C ASN A 250 21.25 16.16 -0.07
N ARG A 251 22.50 16.13 0.40
CA ARG A 251 23.69 16.58 -0.35
C ARG A 251 24.18 15.57 -1.38
N HIS A 252 24.09 14.27 -1.07
CA HIS A 252 24.71 13.22 -1.88
C HIS A 252 23.67 12.39 -2.65
N PRO A 253 23.74 12.32 -4.00
CA PRO A 253 22.80 11.50 -4.77
C PRO A 253 22.99 10.01 -4.47
N HIS A 254 24.22 9.55 -4.25
CA HIS A 254 24.50 8.21 -3.75
C HIS A 254 25.25 8.33 -2.41
N LEU A 255 24.66 7.80 -1.34
CA LEU A 255 25.18 7.86 0.02
C LEU A 255 25.33 6.45 0.58
N VAL A 256 26.48 6.18 1.18
CA VAL A 256 26.68 5.03 2.06
C VAL A 256 26.74 5.50 3.50
N LEU A 257 25.78 5.05 4.30
CA LEU A 257 25.71 5.34 5.72
C LEU A 257 26.37 4.21 6.51
N LEU A 258 27.54 4.51 7.08
CA LEU A 258 28.31 3.60 7.91
C LEU A 258 28.04 3.85 9.39
N GLY A 259 28.00 2.79 10.19
CA GLY A 259 27.91 2.91 11.64
C GLY A 259 27.87 1.57 12.36
N ASP A 260 28.01 1.60 13.68
CA ASP A 260 28.07 0.41 14.53
C ASP A 260 26.71 -0.31 14.67
N PRO A 261 26.68 -1.57 15.13
CA PRO A 261 25.42 -2.27 15.42
C PRO A 261 24.55 -1.47 16.40
N GLY A 262 23.24 -1.39 16.15
CA GLY A 262 22.32 -0.64 17.02
C GLY A 262 22.38 0.89 16.85
N SER A 263 23.21 1.43 15.95
CA SER A 263 23.33 2.87 15.71
C SER A 263 22.11 3.51 15.01
N GLY A 264 20.99 2.78 14.82
CA GLY A 264 19.77 3.33 14.22
C GLY A 264 19.75 3.49 12.68
N LYS A 265 20.68 2.89 11.93
CA LYS A 265 20.72 3.01 10.44
C LYS A 265 19.45 2.49 9.76
N SER A 266 19.02 1.27 10.09
CA SER A 266 17.78 0.69 9.56
C SER A 266 16.55 1.48 10.02
N THR A 267 16.58 2.02 11.25
CA THR A 267 15.54 2.92 11.76
C THR A 267 15.47 4.20 10.92
N PHE A 268 16.61 4.80 10.56
CA PHE A 268 16.66 5.97 9.66
C PHE A 268 16.13 5.65 8.27
N VAL A 269 16.49 4.49 7.69
CA VAL A 269 15.93 4.04 6.40
C VAL A 269 14.41 3.92 6.45
N ASN A 270 13.88 3.29 7.49
CA ASN A 270 12.43 3.15 7.68
C ASN A 270 11.77 4.51 7.89
N PHE A 271 12.37 5.40 8.70
CA PHE A 271 11.85 6.73 8.94
C PHE A 271 11.74 7.57 7.66
N VAL A 272 12.77 7.54 6.81
CA VAL A 272 12.77 8.22 5.51
C VAL A 272 11.71 7.61 4.58
N ALA A 273 11.61 6.28 4.51
CA ALA A 273 10.58 5.61 3.71
C ALA A 273 9.16 5.97 4.17
N LEU A 274 8.93 5.99 5.49
CA LEU A 274 7.68 6.36 6.13
C LEU A 274 7.25 7.78 5.73
N CYS A 275 8.13 8.77 5.95
CA CYS A 275 7.80 10.17 5.73
C CYS A 275 7.58 10.49 4.24
N LEU A 276 8.40 9.92 3.35
CA LEU A 276 8.23 10.10 1.91
C LEU A 276 6.97 9.42 1.40
N ALA A 277 6.67 8.20 1.86
CA ALA A 277 5.45 7.51 1.46
C ALA A 277 4.20 8.22 2.00
N GLY A 278 4.24 8.69 3.24
CA GLY A 278 3.11 9.40 3.85
C GLY A 278 2.85 10.76 3.22
N GLU A 279 3.88 11.53 2.86
CA GLU A 279 3.72 12.77 2.09
C GLU A 279 2.98 12.52 0.77
N ILE A 280 3.35 11.47 0.02
CA ILE A 280 2.70 11.14 -1.26
C ILE A 280 1.26 10.65 -1.06
N LEU A 281 0.98 9.91 0.02
CA LEU A 281 -0.36 9.42 0.34
C LEU A 281 -1.31 10.55 0.77
N GLY A 282 -0.77 11.55 1.47
CA GLY A 282 -1.47 12.69 2.03
C GLY A 282 -1.91 12.51 3.50
N PRO A 283 -2.46 13.56 4.13
CA PRO A 283 -2.88 13.55 5.54
C PRO A 283 -3.90 12.44 5.85
N PRO A 284 -3.85 11.82 7.05
CA PRO A 284 -3.05 12.17 8.23
C PRO A 284 -1.67 11.49 8.31
N ALA A 285 -1.14 10.95 7.21
CA ALA A 285 0.13 10.23 7.24
C ALA A 285 1.34 11.15 7.53
N ALA A 286 2.39 10.59 8.15
CA ALA A 286 3.64 11.30 8.42
C ALA A 286 4.29 11.78 7.11
N GLY A 287 4.59 13.07 7.02
CA GLY A 287 5.05 13.72 5.79
C GLY A 287 6.44 14.37 5.90
N LEU A 288 6.73 15.27 4.97
CA LEU A 288 8.00 16.01 4.92
C LEU A 288 8.21 16.93 6.12
N ASP A 289 7.13 17.41 6.74
CA ASP A 289 7.23 18.22 7.96
C ASP A 289 7.89 17.41 9.10
N LEU A 290 7.51 16.14 9.25
CA LEU A 290 8.12 15.24 10.23
C LEU A 290 9.54 14.85 9.82
N LEU A 291 9.78 14.59 8.53
CA LEU A 291 11.13 14.29 8.03
C LEU A 291 12.10 15.41 8.36
N ARG A 292 11.63 16.66 8.23
CA ARG A 292 12.40 17.88 8.41
C ARG A 292 12.35 18.43 9.84
N SER A 293 11.82 17.67 10.81
CA SER A 293 11.78 18.09 12.21
C SER A 293 13.15 18.60 12.67
N PRO A 294 13.22 19.74 13.37
CA PRO A 294 14.48 20.27 13.86
C PRO A 294 15.22 19.27 14.76
N LEU A 295 16.53 19.43 14.84
CA LEU A 295 17.35 18.67 15.77
C LEU A 295 17.33 19.35 17.14
N PRO A 296 17.39 18.64 18.26
CA PRO A 296 17.65 19.26 19.55
C PRO A 296 19.05 19.90 19.55
N ASP A 297 19.16 21.09 20.14
CA ASP A 297 20.41 21.79 20.36
C ASP A 297 21.22 21.17 21.51
N ASP A 298 22.38 21.77 21.81
CA ASP A 298 23.30 21.26 22.84
C ASP A 298 22.69 21.29 24.28
N GLU A 299 21.59 22.02 24.49
CA GLU A 299 20.84 22.13 25.75
C GLU A 299 19.60 21.22 25.78
N GLY A 300 19.28 20.57 24.66
CA GLY A 300 18.14 19.65 24.52
C GLY A 300 16.84 20.33 24.08
N ASP A 301 16.89 21.61 23.71
CA ASP A 301 15.77 22.35 23.14
C ASP A 301 15.75 22.19 21.62
N ASP A 302 14.58 22.08 20.99
CA ASP A 302 14.50 21.97 19.53
C ASP A 302 15.12 23.20 18.85
N GLU A 303 16.04 22.97 17.90
CA GLU A 303 16.54 24.02 17.03
C GLU A 303 15.37 24.70 16.30
N LYS A 304 15.51 25.98 15.99
CA LYS A 304 14.43 26.74 15.33
C LYS A 304 14.31 26.41 13.84
N GLU A 305 15.37 25.88 13.23
CA GLU A 305 15.40 25.63 11.79
C GLU A 305 15.15 24.15 11.46
N PRO A 306 14.27 23.86 10.49
CA PRO A 306 14.02 22.50 10.05
C PRO A 306 15.23 21.93 9.32
N GLN A 307 15.40 20.61 9.40
CA GLN A 307 16.44 19.92 8.64
C GLN A 307 16.27 20.13 7.11
N PRO A 308 17.37 20.21 6.34
CA PRO A 308 17.32 20.49 4.91
C PRO A 308 16.85 19.27 4.10
N TRP A 309 15.90 19.50 3.19
CA TRP A 309 15.45 18.51 2.20
C TRP A 309 14.89 19.22 0.95
N ASP A 310 15.65 19.19 -0.14
CA ASP A 310 15.37 20.00 -1.34
C ASP A 310 14.70 19.20 -2.48
N HIS A 311 14.40 17.92 -2.25
CA HIS A 311 14.02 16.98 -3.31
C HIS A 311 12.51 16.70 -3.40
N GLY A 312 11.71 17.27 -2.50
CA GLY A 312 10.27 16.96 -2.41
C GLY A 312 10.02 15.47 -2.07
N PRO A 313 8.80 14.96 -2.32
CA PRO A 313 8.46 13.57 -2.00
C PRO A 313 8.97 12.61 -3.08
N LEU A 314 10.24 12.21 -2.97
CA LEU A 314 10.81 11.16 -3.82
C LEU A 314 10.10 9.82 -3.56
N LEU A 315 9.76 9.09 -4.63
CA LEU A 315 9.22 7.73 -4.54
C LEU A 315 10.24 6.80 -3.85
N PRO A 316 9.98 6.30 -2.63
CA PRO A 316 10.92 5.45 -1.93
C PRO A 316 10.75 3.99 -2.37
N VAL A 317 11.86 3.30 -2.66
CA VAL A 317 11.90 1.85 -2.90
C VAL A 317 12.90 1.19 -1.97
N ARG A 318 12.39 0.40 -1.01
CA ARG A 318 13.19 -0.28 0.01
C ARG A 318 13.53 -1.72 -0.39
N VAL A 319 14.80 -2.09 -0.23
CA VAL A 319 15.31 -3.44 -0.41
C VAL A 319 16.15 -3.81 0.81
N VAL A 320 15.80 -4.93 1.45
CA VAL A 320 16.62 -5.54 2.51
C VAL A 320 17.66 -6.43 1.83
N LEU A 321 18.93 -6.06 1.94
CA LEU A 321 20.03 -6.71 1.21
C LEU A 321 20.27 -8.15 1.64
N ARG A 322 20.00 -8.48 2.90
CA ARG A 322 20.02 -9.87 3.40
C ARG A 322 19.04 -10.77 2.64
N ASP A 323 17.82 -10.29 2.43
CA ASP A 323 16.76 -11.06 1.78
C ASP A 323 17.04 -11.18 0.27
N PHE A 324 17.55 -10.10 -0.33
CA PHE A 324 18.05 -10.13 -1.71
C PHE A 324 19.19 -11.14 -1.89
N ALA A 325 20.13 -11.20 -0.94
CA ALA A 325 21.23 -12.15 -0.99
C ALA A 325 20.75 -13.61 -0.93
N ALA A 326 19.70 -13.87 -0.16
CA ALA A 326 19.15 -15.21 0.04
C ALA A 326 18.35 -15.72 -1.17
N GLN A 327 17.64 -14.84 -1.88
CA GLN A 327 16.63 -15.26 -2.87
C GLN A 327 16.81 -14.66 -4.27
N GLY A 328 17.47 -13.50 -4.38
CA GLY A 328 17.55 -12.73 -5.62
C GLY A 328 18.88 -12.83 -6.38
N LEU A 329 19.94 -13.34 -5.74
CA LEU A 329 21.25 -13.46 -6.40
C LEU A 329 21.33 -14.67 -7.34
N PRO A 330 22.04 -14.55 -8.48
CA PRO A 330 22.33 -15.70 -9.33
C PRO A 330 23.25 -16.70 -8.59
N PRO A 331 23.44 -17.91 -9.14
CA PRO A 331 24.40 -18.87 -8.60
C PRO A 331 25.80 -18.26 -8.46
N VAL A 332 26.55 -18.74 -7.48
CA VAL A 332 27.94 -18.32 -7.20
C VAL A 332 28.79 -18.42 -8.47
N GLY A 333 29.64 -17.42 -8.69
CA GLY A 333 30.49 -17.32 -9.88
C GLY A 333 29.78 -16.84 -11.15
N LYS A 334 28.47 -16.57 -11.11
CA LYS A 334 27.76 -15.87 -12.19
C LYS A 334 27.71 -14.36 -11.90
N PRO A 335 27.82 -13.51 -12.93
CA PRO A 335 27.77 -12.06 -12.75
C PRO A 335 26.35 -11.65 -12.34
N ALA A 336 26.26 -10.91 -11.25
CA ALA A 336 25.04 -10.24 -10.85
C ALA A 336 24.90 -8.91 -11.60
N ARG A 337 23.65 -8.44 -11.77
CA ARG A 337 23.24 -7.42 -12.75
C ARG A 337 22.02 -6.70 -12.21
N ALA A 338 21.72 -5.52 -12.78
CA ALA A 338 20.55 -4.72 -12.42
C ALA A 338 19.25 -5.53 -12.45
N ARG A 339 19.09 -6.42 -13.45
CA ARG A 339 17.90 -7.27 -13.59
C ARG A 339 17.64 -8.14 -12.37
N HIS A 340 18.67 -8.68 -11.72
CA HIS A 340 18.47 -9.61 -10.59
C HIS A 340 17.91 -8.85 -9.37
N LEU A 341 18.38 -7.61 -9.15
CA LEU A 341 17.83 -6.74 -8.12
C LEU A 341 16.40 -6.32 -8.46
N TRP A 342 16.12 -6.02 -9.74
CA TRP A 342 14.78 -5.69 -10.20
C TRP A 342 13.79 -6.87 -10.07
N ASP A 343 14.19 -8.06 -10.50
CA ASP A 343 13.39 -9.28 -10.43
C ASP A 343 13.05 -9.61 -8.97
N PHE A 344 13.98 -9.37 -8.03
CA PHE A 344 13.72 -9.47 -6.60
C PHE A 344 12.65 -8.47 -6.15
N ILE A 345 12.77 -7.19 -6.51
CA ILE A 345 11.74 -6.18 -6.20
C ILE A 345 10.38 -6.60 -6.78
N ALA A 346 10.31 -7.01 -8.05
CA ALA A 346 9.09 -7.46 -8.70
C ALA A 346 8.50 -8.72 -8.05
N GLY A 347 9.35 -9.65 -7.62
CA GLY A 347 8.96 -10.86 -6.88
C GLY A 347 8.31 -10.52 -5.55
N THR A 348 8.94 -9.67 -4.73
CA THR A 348 8.37 -9.23 -3.43
C THR A 348 7.04 -8.48 -3.59
N LEU A 349 6.83 -7.77 -4.70
CA LEU A 349 5.55 -7.14 -5.02
C LEU A 349 4.50 -8.17 -5.42
N THR A 350 4.90 -9.18 -6.21
CA THR A 350 4.01 -10.27 -6.64
C THR A 350 3.50 -11.08 -5.46
N GLU A 351 4.37 -11.43 -4.52
CA GLU A 351 4.00 -12.16 -3.29
C GLU A 351 2.98 -11.41 -2.43
N ALA A 352 2.97 -10.07 -2.48
CA ALA A 352 1.98 -9.24 -1.80
C ALA A 352 0.79 -8.85 -2.66
N SER A 353 0.52 -9.57 -3.75
CA SER A 353 -0.59 -9.28 -4.68
C SER A 353 -0.52 -7.89 -5.34
N LEU A 354 0.68 -7.35 -5.52
CA LEU A 354 0.96 -6.05 -6.15
C LEU A 354 1.79 -6.18 -7.43
N ALA A 355 1.69 -7.30 -8.15
CA ALA A 355 2.49 -7.56 -9.36
C ALA A 355 2.38 -6.43 -10.41
N GLY A 356 1.18 -5.85 -10.58
CA GLY A 356 0.96 -4.74 -11.50
C GLY A 356 1.71 -3.45 -11.13
N CYS A 357 2.17 -3.30 -9.89
CA CYS A 357 2.97 -2.15 -9.46
C CYS A 357 4.40 -2.21 -10.00
N ALA A 358 4.94 -3.39 -10.33
CA ALA A 358 6.32 -3.53 -10.76
C ALA A 358 6.60 -2.69 -12.00
N ASP A 359 5.82 -2.87 -13.07
CA ASP A 359 6.00 -2.12 -14.33
C ASP A 359 5.85 -0.60 -14.13
N TYR A 360 4.92 -0.21 -13.26
CA TYR A 360 4.74 1.19 -12.90
C TYR A 360 5.98 1.78 -12.20
N LEU A 361 6.48 1.10 -11.16
CA LEU A 361 7.67 1.53 -10.42
C LEU A 361 8.89 1.56 -11.34
N TYR A 362 9.06 0.57 -12.21
CA TYR A 362 10.17 0.53 -13.17
C TYR A 362 10.20 1.78 -14.02
N LYS A 363 9.05 2.10 -14.64
CA LYS A 363 8.89 3.26 -15.49
C LYS A 363 9.09 4.56 -14.73
N HIS A 364 8.52 4.67 -13.52
CA HIS A 364 8.67 5.88 -12.70
C HIS A 364 10.13 6.14 -12.31
N LEU A 365 10.86 5.09 -11.87
CA LEU A 365 12.27 5.22 -11.51
C LEU A 365 13.15 5.59 -12.71
N GLN A 366 12.81 5.13 -13.92
CA GLN A 366 13.52 5.51 -15.14
C GLN A 366 13.22 6.94 -15.59
N GLU A 367 11.96 7.35 -15.58
CA GLU A 367 11.50 8.62 -16.15
C GLU A 367 11.66 9.79 -15.18
N THR A 368 11.20 9.61 -13.94
CA THR A 368 11.15 10.66 -12.90
C THR A 368 12.31 10.54 -11.92
N GLY A 369 12.74 9.31 -11.63
CA GLY A 369 13.68 9.02 -10.53
C GLY A 369 12.95 8.66 -9.24
N GLY A 370 13.68 8.59 -8.14
CA GLY A 370 13.18 8.16 -6.84
C GLY A 370 14.30 8.00 -5.83
N LEU A 371 14.02 7.38 -4.70
CA LEU A 371 15.00 7.06 -3.66
C LEU A 371 15.06 5.56 -3.43
N ILE A 372 16.18 4.93 -3.79
CA ILE A 372 16.45 3.52 -3.53
C ILE A 372 17.11 3.39 -2.16
N LEU A 373 16.48 2.64 -1.27
CA LEU A 373 16.90 2.42 0.10
C LEU A 373 17.39 0.96 0.24
N LEU A 374 18.69 0.76 0.31
CA LEU A 374 19.35 -0.54 0.40
C LEU A 374 19.82 -0.77 1.84
N ASP A 375 19.12 -1.62 2.59
CA ASP A 375 19.37 -1.78 4.02
C ASP A 375 20.13 -3.09 4.34
N GLY A 376 21.15 -3.00 5.19
CA GLY A 376 21.77 -4.15 5.85
C GLY A 376 22.80 -4.91 5.01
N LEU A 377 23.73 -4.23 4.34
CA LEU A 377 24.80 -4.90 3.58
C LEU A 377 25.68 -5.81 4.48
N ASP A 378 25.88 -5.43 5.74
CA ASP A 378 26.68 -6.19 6.71
C ASP A 378 26.05 -7.52 7.12
N GLU A 379 24.75 -7.68 6.95
CA GLU A 379 24.01 -8.92 7.25
C GLU A 379 24.13 -9.96 6.13
N VAL A 380 24.74 -9.58 5.00
CA VAL A 380 25.01 -10.49 3.89
C VAL A 380 26.23 -11.33 4.23
N PRO A 381 26.12 -12.68 4.16
CA PRO A 381 27.27 -13.56 4.33
C PRO A 381 28.40 -13.19 3.37
N GLU A 382 29.63 -13.16 3.89
CA GLU A 382 30.84 -12.94 3.06
C GLU A 382 31.24 -14.17 2.25
N ALA A 383 30.66 -15.33 2.58
CA ALA A 383 30.90 -16.58 1.86
C ALA A 383 30.50 -16.45 0.38
N GLU A 384 31.26 -17.13 -0.49
CA GLU A 384 30.94 -17.34 -1.90
C GLU A 384 30.82 -16.06 -2.75
N ASP A 385 31.60 -15.03 -2.45
CA ASP A 385 31.63 -13.75 -3.18
C ASP A 385 30.26 -13.05 -3.27
N ARG A 386 29.32 -13.39 -2.38
CA ARG A 386 27.95 -12.87 -2.39
C ARG A 386 27.91 -11.36 -2.27
N ARG A 387 28.77 -10.77 -1.44
CA ARG A 387 28.87 -9.32 -1.30
C ARG A 387 29.39 -8.63 -2.57
N GLU A 388 30.29 -9.27 -3.31
CA GLU A 388 30.73 -8.77 -4.62
C GLU A 388 29.60 -8.84 -5.65
N GLN A 389 28.83 -9.93 -5.65
CA GLN A 389 27.63 -10.02 -6.50
C GLN A 389 26.61 -8.92 -6.15
N ILE A 390 26.38 -8.61 -4.88
CA ILE A 390 25.48 -7.50 -4.50
C ILE A 390 26.07 -6.17 -4.95
N ARG A 391 27.35 -5.91 -4.72
CA ARG A 391 28.03 -4.71 -5.22
C ARG A 391 27.80 -4.55 -6.71
N ASP A 392 28.04 -5.59 -7.48
CA ASP A 392 27.93 -5.55 -8.94
C ASP A 392 26.48 -5.34 -9.39
N ALA A 393 25.51 -6.01 -8.75
CA ALA A 393 24.10 -5.80 -9.02
C ALA A 393 23.66 -4.37 -8.70
N VAL A 394 24.05 -3.83 -7.55
CA VAL A 394 23.72 -2.47 -7.12
C VAL A 394 24.37 -1.45 -8.05
N MET A 395 25.67 -1.57 -8.34
CA MET A 395 26.37 -0.66 -9.25
C MET A 395 25.79 -0.66 -10.66
N ASP A 396 25.39 -1.83 -11.17
CA ASP A 396 24.72 -1.96 -12.47
C ASP A 396 23.31 -1.37 -12.43
N PHE A 397 22.60 -1.52 -11.30
CA PHE A 397 21.29 -0.91 -11.08
C PHE A 397 21.37 0.62 -11.03
N VAL A 398 22.30 1.19 -10.26
CA VAL A 398 22.51 2.65 -10.20
C VAL A 398 22.82 3.23 -11.57
N LYS A 399 23.62 2.53 -12.39
CA LYS A 399 23.87 2.94 -13.78
C LYS A 399 22.61 2.89 -14.66
N SER A 400 21.76 1.90 -14.44
CA SER A 400 20.51 1.70 -15.20
C SER A 400 19.42 2.70 -14.82
N PHE A 401 19.44 3.20 -13.58
CA PHE A 401 18.46 4.13 -13.01
C PHE A 401 19.13 5.45 -12.58
N GLY A 402 19.85 6.10 -13.49
CA GLY A 402 20.70 7.27 -13.17
C GLY A 402 19.98 8.54 -12.68
N ARG A 403 18.64 8.56 -12.63
CA ARG A 403 17.85 9.64 -12.00
C ARG A 403 17.53 9.37 -10.52
N CYS A 404 17.79 8.16 -10.05
CA CYS A 404 17.49 7.78 -8.68
C CYS A 404 18.61 8.20 -7.73
N ARG A 405 18.20 8.63 -6.54
CA ARG A 405 19.09 8.72 -5.39
C ARG A 405 19.18 7.36 -4.72
N VAL A 406 20.29 7.09 -4.04
CA VAL A 406 20.57 5.80 -3.41
C VAL A 406 21.10 6.04 -2.02
N LEU A 407 20.49 5.39 -1.03
CA LEU A 407 21.01 5.26 0.32
C LEU A 407 21.32 3.79 0.57
N LEU A 408 22.57 3.48 0.89
CA LEU A 408 22.97 2.14 1.32
C LEU A 408 23.43 2.19 2.78
N THR A 409 22.99 1.25 3.60
CA THR A 409 23.46 1.12 4.99
C THR A 409 24.40 -0.09 5.13
N SER A 410 25.46 0.08 5.92
CA SER A 410 26.41 -0.98 6.24
C SER A 410 27.09 -0.70 7.57
N ARG A 411 27.66 -1.74 8.19
CA ARG A 411 28.69 -1.56 9.23
C ARG A 411 30.01 -1.11 8.63
N THR A 412 30.80 -0.39 9.42
CA THR A 412 32.09 0.19 9.03
C THR A 412 33.07 -0.86 8.53
N TYR A 413 33.20 -2.00 9.22
CA TYR A 413 34.13 -3.08 8.84
C TYR A 413 33.71 -3.81 7.56
N ALA A 414 32.40 -3.94 7.31
CA ALA A 414 31.89 -4.67 6.15
C ALA A 414 32.12 -3.90 4.84
N TYR A 415 32.24 -2.57 4.91
CA TYR A 415 32.43 -1.71 3.76
C TYR A 415 33.91 -1.49 3.40
N GLN A 416 34.78 -1.33 4.41
CA GLN A 416 36.20 -1.01 4.21
C GLN A 416 36.98 -2.10 3.46
N ASN A 417 36.57 -3.36 3.57
CA ASN A 417 37.30 -4.49 3.01
C ASN A 417 36.99 -4.81 1.53
N GLN A 418 36.07 -4.09 0.88
CA GLN A 418 35.47 -4.55 -0.39
C GLN A 418 35.53 -3.54 -1.55
N GLY A 419 36.27 -2.43 -1.39
CA GLY A 419 36.51 -1.48 -2.48
C GLY A 419 35.26 -0.79 -3.03
N TRP A 420 34.20 -0.69 -2.23
CA TRP A 420 32.96 -0.03 -2.63
C TRP A 420 33.19 1.47 -2.82
N LYS A 421 32.87 1.98 -4.00
CA LYS A 421 32.60 3.41 -4.26
C LYS A 421 31.36 3.46 -5.16
N LEU A 422 30.24 3.88 -4.56
CA LEU A 422 28.97 4.11 -5.24
C LEU A 422 28.97 5.44 -6.00
#